data_AF-A0A7W4KAJ6-F1
#
_entry.id   AF-A0A7W4KAJ6-F1
#
_cell.length_a   1.000
_cell.length_b   1.000
_cell.length_c   1.000
_cell.angle_alpha   90.00
_cell.angle_beta   90.00
_cell.angle_gamma   90.00
#
_symmetry.space_group_name_H-M   'P 1'
#
loop_
_entity.id
_entity.type
_entity.pdbx_description
1 polymer ?
#
loop_
_entity_poly.entity_id
_entity_poly.type
_entity_poly.pdbx_seq_one_letter_code
_entity_poly.pdbx_strand_id
1 'polypeptide(L)'
;MERSVRRSMPPSVLCLLALAGCAEMEPYRKPYAWHPTGANAANLAAMVADPHDLERGHDAGAVDAQAPVLAVERLRVDRPKALPSTSGIASGVSGSGGSGGSGSGSGSGSGGSGGAGY
;
A
#
# COMPACT_ATOMS: atom_id res chain seq x y z
N MET A 1 -43.08 -37.24 11.42
CA MET A 1 -43.39 -35.81 11.67
C MET A 1 -42.36 -35.27 12.66
N GLU A 2 -41.17 -34.93 12.17
CA GLU A 2 -40.09 -34.37 13.00
C GLU A 2 -40.24 -32.86 13.05
N ARG A 3 -40.62 -32.32 14.21
CA ARG A 3 -40.71 -30.88 14.41
C ARG A 3 -39.28 -30.36 14.60
N SER A 4 -38.74 -29.71 13.57
CA SER A 4 -37.52 -28.90 13.69
C SER A 4 -37.72 -27.86 14.79
N VAL A 5 -37.13 -28.12 15.95
CA VAL A 5 -37.08 -27.18 17.07
C VAL A 5 -36.21 -26.01 16.64
N ARG A 6 -36.86 -24.96 16.11
CA ARG A 6 -36.21 -23.67 15.90
C ARG A 6 -35.93 -23.09 17.29
N ARG A 7 -34.76 -23.39 17.85
CA ARG A 7 -34.27 -22.73 19.07
C ARG A 7 -34.06 -21.27 18.72
N SER A 8 -35.04 -20.45 19.05
CA SER A 8 -34.93 -18.99 19.01
C SER A 8 -33.82 -18.60 19.97
N MET A 9 -32.73 -18.06 19.43
CA MET A 9 -31.61 -17.59 20.21
C MET A 9 -32.01 -16.25 20.84
N PRO A 10 -31.98 -16.12 22.17
CA PRO A 10 -32.43 -14.90 22.82
C PRO A 10 -31.55 -13.71 22.42
N PRO A 11 -32.14 -12.52 22.21
CA PRO A 11 -31.42 -11.33 21.73
C PRO A 11 -30.25 -10.94 22.64
N SER A 12 -30.34 -11.26 23.94
CA SER A 12 -29.27 -11.07 24.91
C SER A 12 -28.00 -11.86 24.56
N VAL A 13 -28.14 -13.09 24.05
CA VAL A 13 -26.99 -13.92 23.65
C VAL A 13 -26.39 -13.40 22.34
N LEU A 14 -27.22 -12.90 21.42
CA LEU A 14 -26.75 -12.24 20.20
C LEU A 14 -25.95 -10.97 20.54
N CYS A 15 -26.43 -10.15 21.48
CA CYS A 15 -25.70 -8.97 21.96
C CYS A 15 -24.36 -9.36 22.60
N LEU A 16 -24.31 -10.38 23.47
CA LEU A 16 -23.06 -10.80 24.10
C LEU A 16 -22.02 -11.30 23.07
N LEU A 17 -22.46 -12.00 22.03
CA LEU A 17 -21.59 -12.44 20.92
C LEU A 17 -21.06 -11.26 20.10
N ALA A 18 -21.89 -10.24 19.85
CA ALA A 18 -21.48 -9.03 19.14
C ALA A 18 -20.43 -8.22 19.94
N LEU A 19 -20.57 -8.13 21.27
CA LEU A 19 -19.60 -7.44 22.12
C LEU A 19 -18.26 -8.19 22.23
N ALA A 20 -18.27 -9.52 22.23
CA ALA A 20 -17.04 -10.32 22.25
C ALA A 20 -16.17 -10.09 20.99
N GLY A 21 -16.79 -9.85 19.82
CA GLY A 21 -16.08 -9.55 18.57
C GLY A 21 -15.33 -8.21 18.58
N CYS A 22 -15.77 -7.23 19.37
CA CYS A 22 -15.07 -5.94 19.49
C CYS A 22 -13.71 -6.07 20.21
N ALA A 23 -13.56 -7.02 21.14
CA ALA A 23 -12.29 -7.22 21.85
C ALA A 23 -11.18 -7.80 20.96
N GLU A 24 -11.54 -8.63 19.97
CA GLU A 24 -10.64 -9.16 18.94
C GLU A 24 -10.17 -8.08 17.95
N MET A 25 -10.97 -7.01 17.82
CA MET A 25 -10.73 -5.92 16.89
C MET A 25 -9.82 -4.83 17.45
N GLU A 26 -9.32 -4.99 18.68
CA GLU A 26 -8.38 -4.10 19.34
C GLU A 26 -7.00 -4.12 18.64
N PRO A 27 -6.65 -3.10 17.84
CA PRO A 27 -5.45 -3.15 17.00
C PRO A 27 -4.16 -3.15 17.82
N TYR A 28 -4.17 -2.64 19.06
CA TYR A 28 -2.98 -2.58 19.90
C TYR A 28 -2.56 -3.95 20.49
N ARG A 29 -3.47 -4.93 20.52
CA ARG A 29 -3.18 -6.28 21.03
C ARG A 29 -2.85 -7.30 19.95
N LYS A 30 -2.97 -6.92 18.67
CA LYS A 30 -2.69 -7.81 17.55
C LYS A 30 -1.17 -8.09 17.48
N PRO A 31 -0.74 -9.36 17.57
CA PRO A 31 0.63 -9.73 17.23
C PRO A 31 0.95 -9.23 15.82
N TYR A 32 2.19 -8.81 15.57
CA TYR A 32 2.67 -8.31 14.28
C TYR A 32 2.10 -6.94 13.82
N ALA A 33 1.25 -6.28 14.60
CA ALA A 33 0.82 -4.90 14.32
C ALA A 33 1.66 -3.89 15.11
N TRP A 34 1.42 -3.80 16.42
CA TRP A 34 2.09 -2.86 17.33
C TRP A 34 2.81 -3.55 18.49
N HIS A 35 2.70 -4.89 18.57
CA HIS A 35 3.43 -5.69 19.52
C HIS A 35 4.68 -6.27 18.85
N PRO A 36 5.90 -5.84 19.21
CA PRO A 36 7.11 -6.39 18.63
C PRO A 36 7.23 -7.87 19.02
N THR A 37 7.53 -8.71 18.05
CA THR A 37 7.75 -10.16 18.23
C THR A 37 9.24 -10.52 18.17
N GLY A 38 10.11 -9.55 17.90
CA GLY A 38 11.52 -9.76 17.62
C GLY A 38 11.81 -10.29 16.21
N ALA A 39 10.80 -10.69 15.43
CA ALA A 39 11.00 -11.24 14.08
C ALA A 39 11.69 -10.25 13.13
N ASN A 40 11.34 -8.96 13.19
CA ASN A 40 12.00 -7.93 12.40
C ASN A 40 13.49 -7.78 12.79
N ALA A 41 13.78 -7.73 14.10
CA ALA A 41 15.15 -7.63 14.60
C ALA A 41 15.99 -8.86 14.21
N ALA A 42 15.43 -10.06 14.30
CA ALA A 42 16.11 -11.30 13.87
C ALA A 42 16.39 -11.29 12.36
N ASN A 43 15.43 -10.84 11.54
CA ASN A 43 15.62 -10.75 10.10
C ASN A 43 16.68 -9.69 9.74
N LEU A 44 16.67 -8.52 10.40
CA LEU A 44 17.70 -7.50 10.19
C LEU A 44 19.08 -8.03 10.59
N ALA A 45 19.19 -8.74 11.72
CA ALA A 45 20.45 -9.36 12.13
C ALA A 45 20.96 -10.43 11.16
N ALA A 46 20.05 -11.14 10.47
CA ALA A 46 20.42 -12.12 9.45
C ALA A 46 20.81 -11.48 8.10
N MET A 47 20.33 -10.26 7.81
CA MET A 47 20.58 -9.57 6.54
C MET A 47 21.72 -8.56 6.59
N VAL A 48 22.13 -8.12 7.78
CA VAL A 48 23.18 -7.09 7.93
C VAL A 48 24.53 -7.63 7.41
N ALA A 49 25.24 -6.79 6.64
CA ALA A 49 26.53 -7.16 6.08
C ALA A 49 27.65 -7.17 7.15
N ASP A 50 27.64 -6.18 8.04
CA ASP A 50 28.53 -6.10 9.20
C ASP A 50 27.70 -6.12 10.50
N PRO A 51 27.84 -7.13 11.38
CA PRO A 51 27.14 -7.19 12.66
C PRO A 51 27.39 -5.98 13.58
N HIS A 52 28.54 -5.32 13.47
CA HIS A 52 28.85 -4.14 14.29
C HIS A 52 27.96 -2.93 13.97
N ASP A 53 27.34 -2.91 12.79
CA ASP A 53 26.38 -1.88 12.39
C ASP A 53 25.11 -1.89 13.25
N LEU A 54 24.76 -3.03 13.85
CA LEU A 54 23.58 -3.15 14.73
C LEU A 54 23.78 -2.44 16.08
N GLU A 55 25.03 -2.27 16.52
CA GLU A 55 25.35 -1.65 17.81
C GLU A 55 25.68 -0.17 17.67
N ARG A 56 26.43 0.19 16.62
CA ARG A 56 27.08 1.51 16.50
C ARG A 56 26.67 2.26 15.23
N GLY A 57 26.09 1.55 14.26
CA GLY A 57 26.04 2.01 12.87
C GLY A 57 27.44 2.22 12.28
N HIS A 58 27.48 2.70 11.03
CA HIS A 58 28.70 3.16 10.40
C HIS A 58 28.51 4.55 9.80
N ASP A 59 29.58 5.33 9.78
CA ASP A 59 29.61 6.61 9.10
C ASP A 59 29.86 6.38 7.60
N ALA A 60 29.19 7.16 6.75
CA ALA A 60 29.38 7.09 5.30
C ALA A 60 30.51 8.02 4.81
N GLY A 61 31.22 8.69 5.72
CA GLY A 61 32.18 9.74 5.42
C GLY A 61 31.51 11.05 4.98
N ALA A 62 32.34 12.01 4.56
CA ALA A 62 31.85 13.21 3.91
C ALA A 62 31.22 12.85 2.55
N VAL A 63 29.89 12.84 2.51
CA VAL A 63 29.10 12.66 1.29
C VAL A 63 28.75 14.01 0.68
N ASP A 64 28.71 14.07 -0.65
CA ASP A 64 28.26 15.24 -1.39
C ASP A 64 26.80 15.56 -1.03
N ALA A 65 26.59 16.68 -0.34
CA ALA A 65 25.28 17.11 0.13
C ALA A 65 24.43 17.75 -0.98
N GLN A 66 24.97 18.00 -2.18
CA GLN A 66 24.24 18.69 -3.24
C GLN A 66 22.96 17.93 -3.65
N ALA A 67 23.06 16.61 -3.83
CA ALA A 67 21.92 15.77 -4.20
C ALA A 67 20.76 15.81 -3.18
N PRO A 68 20.97 15.58 -1.87
CA PRO A 68 19.90 15.67 -0.88
C PRO A 68 19.36 17.09 -0.72
N VAL A 69 20.20 18.13 -0.81
CA VAL A 69 19.74 19.52 -0.75
C VAL A 69 18.77 19.84 -1.90
N LEU A 70 19.10 19.46 -3.13
CA LEU A 70 18.21 19.64 -4.28
C LEU A 70 16.92 18.82 -4.16
N ALA A 71 16.95 17.66 -3.50
CA ALA A 71 15.73 16.89 -3.23
C ALA A 71 14.81 17.60 -2.23
N VAL A 72 15.36 18.15 -1.14
CA VAL A 72 14.60 18.91 -0.14
C VAL A 72 14.04 20.21 -0.73
N GLU A 73 14.83 20.92 -1.54
CA GLU A 73 14.34 22.11 -2.24
C GLU A 73 13.16 21.77 -3.16
N ARG A 74 13.30 20.73 -4.00
CA ARG A 74 12.18 20.26 -4.85
C ARG A 74 10.95 19.92 -4.01
N LEU A 75 11.09 19.23 -2.88
CA LEU A 75 9.95 18.94 -2.02
C LEU A 75 9.25 20.22 -1.50
N ARG A 76 10.01 21.29 -1.25
CA ARG A 76 9.49 22.54 -0.68
C ARG A 76 8.88 23.47 -1.74
N VAL A 77 9.47 23.57 -2.93
CA VAL A 77 9.10 24.59 -3.93
C VAL A 77 8.40 24.01 -5.17
N ASP A 78 8.53 22.71 -5.42
CA ASP A 78 7.96 22.08 -6.62
C ASP A 78 6.46 21.84 -6.45
N ARG A 79 5.77 21.68 -7.58
CA ARG A 79 4.34 21.34 -7.62
C ARG A 79 4.16 19.88 -8.04
N PRO A 80 3.03 19.25 -7.67
CA PRO A 80 2.69 17.93 -8.18
C PRO A 80 2.78 17.91 -9.72
N LYS A 81 3.62 17.02 -10.26
CA LYS A 81 3.78 16.81 -11.70
C LYS A 81 2.74 15.79 -12.16
N ALA A 82 2.17 16.04 -13.34
CA ALA A 82 1.32 15.05 -13.98
C ALA A 82 2.13 13.76 -14.20
N LEU A 83 1.52 12.62 -13.87
CA LEU A 83 2.12 11.32 -14.18
C LEU A 83 2.23 11.19 -15.71
N PRO A 84 3.30 10.55 -16.22
CA PRO A 84 3.38 10.22 -17.64
C PRO A 84 2.11 9.50 -18.08
N SER A 85 1.58 9.85 -19.25
CA SER A 85 0.40 9.17 -19.78
C SER A 85 0.66 7.67 -19.86
N THR A 86 -0.20 6.86 -19.25
CA THR A 86 -0.12 5.40 -19.27
C THR A 86 -0.38 4.81 -20.67
N SER A 87 -0.63 5.63 -21.69
CA SER A 87 -0.91 5.24 -23.08
C SER A 87 0.20 4.44 -23.79
N GLY A 88 1.32 4.12 -23.11
CA GLY A 88 2.37 3.25 -23.63
C GLY A 88 2.96 2.27 -22.61
N ILE A 89 2.46 2.24 -21.37
CA ILE A 89 2.86 1.21 -20.41
C ILE A 89 2.06 -0.04 -20.76
N ALA A 90 2.62 -0.85 -21.67
CA ALA A 90 2.17 -2.21 -21.85
C ALA A 90 2.18 -2.89 -20.47
N SER A 91 0.99 -3.23 -20.01
CA SER A 91 0.72 -3.86 -18.72
C SER A 91 1.57 -5.12 -18.56
N GLY A 92 2.71 -5.00 -17.89
CA GLY A 92 3.52 -6.12 -17.39
C GLY A 92 3.07 -6.59 -16.02
N VAL A 93 1.89 -6.16 -15.55
CA VAL A 93 1.29 -6.66 -14.31
C VAL A 93 0.34 -7.81 -14.64
N SER A 94 0.84 -9.03 -14.48
CA SER A 94 0.01 -10.22 -14.28
C SER A 94 -0.67 -10.09 -12.91
N GLY A 95 -1.74 -9.28 -12.86
CA GLY A 95 -2.64 -9.18 -11.73
C GLY A 95 -4.02 -9.65 -12.17
N SER A 96 -4.39 -10.87 -11.81
CA SER A 96 -5.73 -11.42 -12.02
C SER A 96 -6.76 -10.62 -11.23
N GLY A 97 -7.71 -9.97 -11.91
CA GLY A 97 -8.95 -9.53 -11.27
C GLY A 97 -9.64 -8.35 -11.93
N GLY A 98 -10.88 -8.57 -12.38
CA GLY A 98 -11.90 -7.52 -12.43
C GLY A 98 -12.33 -7.06 -13.82
N SER A 99 -13.11 -7.89 -14.52
CA SER A 99 -13.94 -7.52 -15.67
C SER A 99 -14.95 -6.43 -15.27
N GLY A 100 -15.02 -5.33 -16.02
CA GLY A 100 -16.01 -4.28 -15.77
C GLY A 100 -16.22 -3.33 -16.95
N GLY A 101 -17.22 -3.63 -17.79
CA GLY A 101 -18.10 -2.64 -18.41
C GLY A 101 -17.60 -1.87 -19.63
N SER A 102 -17.83 -2.44 -20.81
CA SER A 102 -17.81 -1.74 -22.10
C SER A 102 -18.88 -0.63 -22.16
N GLY A 103 -18.47 0.62 -22.37
CA GLY A 103 -19.34 1.74 -22.71
C GLY A 103 -18.92 2.34 -24.05
N SER A 104 -19.59 1.91 -25.12
CA SER A 104 -19.40 2.39 -26.48
C SER A 104 -19.89 3.83 -26.61
N GLY A 105 -19.01 4.75 -27.01
CA GLY A 105 -19.35 6.14 -27.35
C GLY A 105 -18.53 6.61 -28.54
N SER A 106 -19.00 6.31 -29.74
CA SER A 106 -18.45 6.80 -31.00
C SER A 106 -18.83 8.27 -31.20
N GLY A 107 -17.86 9.14 -31.48
CA GLY A 107 -18.10 10.55 -31.81
C GLY A 107 -16.89 11.17 -32.50
N SER A 108 -16.99 11.29 -33.82
CA SER A 108 -15.98 11.76 -34.76
C SER A 108 -15.53 13.20 -34.52
N GLY A 109 -14.22 13.43 -34.53
CA GLY A 109 -13.60 14.77 -34.54
C GLY A 109 -12.47 14.82 -35.55
N SER A 110 -12.77 15.32 -36.74
CA SER A 110 -11.86 15.55 -37.86
C SER A 110 -11.00 16.80 -37.67
N GLY A 111 -9.73 16.73 -38.08
CA GLY A 111 -9.01 17.88 -38.62
C GLY A 111 -7.63 18.15 -38.01
N GLY A 112 -6.64 18.36 -38.88
CA GLY A 112 -5.47 19.18 -38.57
C GLY A 112 -4.11 18.56 -38.81
N SER A 113 -3.71 18.47 -40.09
CA SER A 113 -2.34 18.29 -40.54
C SER A 113 -1.42 19.47 -40.15
N GLY A 114 -0.16 19.18 -39.82
CA GLY A 114 0.96 20.07 -40.16
C GLY A 114 2.00 20.33 -39.05
N GLY A 115 3.27 20.13 -39.39
CA GLY A 115 4.36 20.93 -38.81
C GLY A 115 5.54 20.15 -38.22
N ALA A 116 6.47 19.72 -39.07
CA ALA A 116 7.86 19.50 -38.69
C ALA A 116 8.56 20.85 -38.53
N GLY A 117 9.46 21.00 -37.54
CA GLY A 117 10.28 22.20 -37.42
C GLY A 117 11.20 22.22 -36.21
N TYR A 118 12.49 21.96 -36.51
CA TYR A 118 13.75 22.13 -35.77
C TYR A 118 13.97 21.43 -34.42
#